data_AF-A0A380NYG8-F1
#
_entry.id   AF-A0A380NYG8-F1
#
_cell.length_a   1.000
_cell.length_b   1.000
_cell.length_c   1.000
_cell.angle_alpha   90.00
_cell.angle_beta   90.00
_cell.angle_gamma   90.00
#
_symmetry.space_group_name_H-M   'P 1'
#
loop_
_entity.id
_entity.type
_entity.pdbx_description
1 polymer ?
#
loop_
_entity_poly.entity_id
_entity_poly.type
_entity_poly.pdbx_seq_one_letter_code
_entity_poly.pdbx_strand_id
1 'polypeptide(L)'
;MLLKQRLKLTYWLKIIIPTIIALLIPMALFLPGLMGLFTSARTNPVFANGLLLYPLSYYLELPATFITNVPGSSFWLTGGYSVLCSMGAIYTLRRFKTYPVLNSILVIGAMMLLSPVFAAIMNGASSPSNRWTFMFTLPMALTVPILLNNLKKMTNRDFYWIIGFFGVAFLSLFYAFNFNFGSKYASMLFIAFAMLVLVYVTRTRPKGLYLIVLLAMFNALTVMQQNRTIDLDPNQSNLLPTKKLKN
;
A
#
# COMPACT_ATOMS: atom_id res chain seq x y z
N MET A 1 42.65 33.22 -0.55
CA MET A 1 41.65 32.63 -1.47
C MET A 1 41.85 31.13 -1.68
N LEU A 2 43.08 30.66 -1.95
CA LEU A 2 43.44 29.25 -2.16
C LEU A 2 43.12 28.31 -0.97
N LEU A 3 43.30 28.75 0.27
CA LEU A 3 43.02 27.93 1.48
C LEU A 3 41.52 27.60 1.62
N LYS A 4 40.64 28.55 1.28
CA LYS A 4 39.17 28.42 1.34
C LYS A 4 38.64 27.46 0.26
N GLN A 5 39.28 27.44 -0.91
CA GLN A 5 39.00 26.50 -2.00
C GLN A 5 39.46 25.07 -1.65
N ARG A 6 40.66 24.90 -1.07
CA ARG A 6 41.13 23.58 -0.60
C ARG A 6 40.25 23.00 0.50
N LEU A 7 39.79 23.83 1.44
CA LEU A 7 38.82 23.41 2.47
C LEU A 7 37.50 22.97 1.85
N LYS A 8 36.93 23.70 0.88
CA LYS A 8 35.72 23.25 0.17
C LYS A 8 35.92 21.91 -0.55
N LEU A 9 37.06 21.71 -1.21
CA LEU A 9 37.35 20.49 -1.96
C LEU A 9 37.44 19.25 -1.05
N THR A 10 38.09 19.36 0.11
CA THR A 10 38.19 18.26 1.07
C THR A 10 36.84 17.90 1.69
N TYR A 11 35.94 18.86 1.90
CA TYR A 11 34.56 18.59 2.31
C TYR A 11 33.76 17.83 1.25
N TRP A 12 33.85 18.24 -0.03
CA TRP A 12 33.18 17.52 -1.12
C TRP A 12 33.70 16.09 -1.27
N LEU A 13 35.01 15.87 -1.17
CA LEU A 13 35.61 14.53 -1.23
C LEU A 13 35.14 13.64 -0.06
N LYS A 14 34.98 14.21 1.15
CA LYS A 14 34.43 13.48 2.31
C LYS A 14 32.96 13.11 2.18
N ILE A 15 32.22 13.69 1.23
CA ILE A 15 30.83 13.32 0.94
C ILE A 15 30.79 12.35 -0.25
N ILE A 16 31.44 12.72 -1.35
CA ILE A 16 31.41 11.97 -2.60
C ILE A 16 32.01 10.57 -2.44
N ILE A 17 33.16 10.44 -1.76
CA ILE A 17 33.85 9.15 -1.62
C ILE A 17 32.98 8.15 -0.83
N PRO A 18 32.46 8.49 0.37
CA PRO A 18 31.55 7.58 1.07
C PRO A 18 30.25 7.29 0.31
N THR A 19 29.68 8.26 -0.41
CA THR A 19 28.49 8.02 -1.23
C THR A 19 28.76 7.04 -2.36
N ILE A 20 29.89 7.14 -3.05
CA ILE A 20 30.30 6.19 -4.09
C ILE A 20 30.54 4.81 -3.48
N ILE A 21 31.26 4.71 -2.36
CA ILE A 21 31.50 3.42 -1.69
C ILE A 21 30.17 2.79 -1.26
N ALA A 22 29.27 3.56 -0.65
CA ALA A 22 27.94 3.09 -0.25
C ALA A 22 27.09 2.62 -1.44
N LEU A 23 27.28 3.19 -2.63
CA LEU A 23 26.59 2.78 -3.85
C LEU A 23 27.24 1.55 -4.52
N LEU A 24 28.56 1.39 -4.39
CA LEU A 24 29.32 0.27 -4.97
C LEU A 24 29.20 -1.02 -4.15
N ILE A 25 29.07 -0.94 -2.82
CA ILE A 25 28.88 -2.13 -1.97
C ILE A 25 27.69 -3.00 -2.42
N PRO A 26 26.48 -2.47 -2.66
CA PRO A 26 25.37 -3.28 -3.15
C PRO A 26 25.51 -3.68 -4.62
N MET A 27 26.33 -2.98 -5.42
CA MET A 27 26.54 -3.31 -6.84
C MET A 27 27.13 -4.70 -7.07
N ALA A 28 27.95 -5.20 -6.14
CA ALA A 28 28.52 -6.55 -6.22
C ALA A 28 27.44 -7.66 -6.24
N LEU A 29 26.29 -7.43 -5.60
CA LEU A 29 25.14 -8.34 -5.63
C LEU A 29 24.13 -7.94 -6.72
N PHE A 30 23.98 -6.65 -6.98
CA PHE A 30 23.00 -6.11 -7.90
C PHE A 30 23.34 -6.39 -9.38
N LEU A 31 24.60 -6.22 -9.79
CA LEU A 31 25.01 -6.41 -11.19
C LEU A 31 24.81 -7.85 -11.69
N PRO A 32 25.23 -8.90 -10.96
CA PRO A 32 24.92 -10.28 -11.34
C PRO A 32 23.41 -10.55 -11.43
N GLY A 33 22.63 -9.96 -10.53
CA GLY A 33 21.17 -10.04 -10.55
C GLY A 33 20.55 -9.39 -11.81
N LEU A 34 21.04 -8.21 -12.20
CA LEU A 34 20.63 -7.55 -13.45
C LEU A 34 21.01 -8.36 -14.68
N MET A 35 22.24 -8.89 -14.74
CA MET A 35 22.69 -9.72 -15.86
C MET A 35 21.85 -11.00 -16.00
N GLY A 36 21.50 -11.65 -14.87
CA GLY A 36 20.58 -12.79 -14.87
C GLY A 36 19.16 -12.43 -15.34
N LEU A 37 18.71 -11.20 -15.06
CA LEU A 37 17.42 -10.68 -15.54
C LEU A 37 17.39 -10.53 -17.06
N PHE A 38 18.46 -9.97 -17.64
CA PHE A 38 18.59 -9.74 -19.09
C PHE A 38 18.95 -11.00 -19.90
N THR A 39 19.37 -12.09 -19.26
CA THR A 39 19.63 -13.37 -19.94
C THR A 39 18.52 -14.40 -19.71
N SER A 40 17.50 -14.05 -18.91
CA SER A 40 16.40 -14.97 -18.61
C SER A 40 15.47 -15.17 -19.81
N ALA A 41 14.74 -16.29 -19.84
CA ALA A 41 13.66 -16.50 -20.80
C ALA A 41 12.51 -15.45 -20.71
N ARG A 42 12.58 -14.54 -19.72
CA ARG A 42 11.65 -13.43 -19.50
C ARG A 42 12.16 -12.08 -20.03
N THR A 43 13.19 -12.04 -20.88
CA THR A 43 13.79 -10.77 -21.35
C THR A 43 13.11 -10.17 -22.59
N ASN A 44 12.20 -10.88 -23.26
CA ASN A 44 11.44 -10.35 -24.40
C ASN A 44 9.94 -9.99 -24.18
N PRO A 45 9.40 -9.77 -22.96
CA PRO A 45 8.06 -9.23 -22.82
C PRO A 45 8.06 -7.76 -23.25
N VAL A 46 7.01 -7.34 -23.95
CA VAL A 46 6.78 -5.92 -24.22
C VAL A 46 6.74 -5.19 -22.87
N PHE A 47 7.57 -4.16 -22.72
CA PHE A 47 7.66 -3.37 -21.49
C PHE A 47 6.27 -2.90 -21.05
N ALA A 48 5.92 -3.11 -19.77
CA ALA A 48 4.61 -2.80 -19.21
C ALA A 48 3.43 -3.45 -19.98
N ASN A 49 3.66 -4.54 -20.71
CA ASN A 49 2.71 -5.14 -21.67
C ASN A 49 2.20 -4.13 -22.73
N GLY A 50 2.97 -3.06 -23.01
CA GLY A 50 2.57 -1.96 -23.90
C GLY A 50 1.60 -0.95 -23.28
N LEU A 51 1.30 -1.05 -21.98
CA LEU A 51 0.37 -0.17 -21.29
C LEU A 51 1.04 1.15 -20.90
N LEU A 52 0.44 2.26 -21.32
CA LEU A 52 0.74 3.61 -20.79
C LEU A 52 -0.15 3.96 -19.59
N LEU A 53 -1.38 3.46 -19.59
CA LEU A 53 -2.37 3.60 -18.52
C LEU A 53 -2.97 2.24 -18.20
N TYR A 54 -3.41 2.06 -16.97
CA TYR A 54 -4.17 0.86 -16.61
C TYR A 54 -5.58 0.89 -17.23
N PRO A 55 -6.24 -0.27 -17.35
CA PRO A 55 -7.67 -0.32 -17.65
C PRO A 55 -8.49 0.47 -16.62
N LEU A 56 -9.63 1.04 -17.04
CA LEU A 56 -10.50 1.81 -16.15
C LEU A 56 -10.93 1.02 -14.90
N SER A 57 -11.17 -0.28 -15.03
CA SER A 57 -11.52 -1.16 -13.91
C SER A 57 -10.50 -1.13 -12.79
N TYR A 58 -9.20 -1.09 -13.12
CA TYR A 58 -8.13 -0.99 -12.11
C TYR A 58 -8.26 0.28 -11.27
N TYR A 59 -8.52 1.43 -11.90
CA TYR A 59 -8.69 2.70 -11.18
C TYR A 59 -9.97 2.72 -10.35
N LEU A 60 -11.06 2.11 -10.84
CA LEU A 60 -12.32 2.00 -10.11
C LEU A 60 -12.20 1.08 -8.89
N GLU A 61 -11.35 0.06 -8.93
CA GLU A 61 -11.13 -0.90 -7.84
C GLU A 61 -10.04 -0.45 -6.85
N LEU A 62 -9.21 0.53 -7.22
CA LEU A 62 -8.04 0.93 -6.43
C LEU A 62 -8.41 1.42 -5.01
N PRO A 63 -9.41 2.30 -4.80
CA PRO A 63 -9.81 2.72 -3.46
C PRO A 63 -10.31 1.57 -2.58
N ALA A 64 -11.07 0.63 -3.14
CA ALA A 64 -11.53 -0.57 -2.44
C ALA A 64 -10.35 -1.45 -2.04
N THR A 65 -9.45 -1.71 -2.99
CA THR A 65 -8.24 -2.51 -2.77
C THR A 65 -7.33 -1.89 -1.71
N PHE A 66 -7.41 -0.58 -1.47
CA PHE A 66 -6.65 0.04 -0.39
C PHE A 66 -7.13 -0.40 1.00
N ILE A 67 -8.45 -0.57 1.18
CA ILE A 67 -9.07 -0.86 2.48
C ILE A 67 -9.37 -2.35 2.70
N THR A 68 -9.51 -3.13 1.62
CA THR A 68 -9.75 -4.58 1.62
C THR A 68 -8.86 -5.23 0.55
N ASN A 69 -8.76 -6.56 0.51
CA ASN A 69 -8.15 -7.21 -0.64
C ASN A 69 -9.25 -7.72 -1.57
N VAL A 70 -9.40 -7.06 -2.73
CA VAL A 70 -10.40 -7.45 -3.73
C VAL A 70 -9.97 -8.79 -4.36
N PRO A 71 -10.82 -9.83 -4.35
CA PRO A 71 -10.50 -11.10 -4.97
C PRO A 71 -10.20 -10.93 -6.48
N GLY A 72 -9.10 -11.50 -6.96
CA GLY A 72 -8.70 -11.40 -8.37
C GLY A 72 -8.04 -10.08 -8.75
N SER A 73 -7.56 -9.30 -7.77
CA SER A 73 -6.89 -8.01 -7.97
C SER A 73 -5.93 -7.98 -9.17
N SER A 74 -6.23 -7.07 -10.10
CA SER A 74 -5.46 -6.89 -11.32
C SER A 74 -4.02 -6.44 -11.03
N PHE A 75 -3.07 -6.89 -11.86
CA PHE A 75 -1.65 -6.50 -11.78
C PHE A 75 -0.99 -6.76 -10.42
N TRP A 76 -1.40 -7.83 -9.72
CA TRP A 76 -0.82 -8.25 -8.43
C TRP A 76 -0.79 -7.14 -7.38
N LEU A 77 -1.81 -6.26 -7.39
CA LEU A 77 -1.98 -5.25 -6.36
C LEU A 77 -2.50 -5.91 -5.08
N THR A 78 -1.60 -6.15 -4.13
CA THR A 78 -1.96 -6.60 -2.79
C THR A 78 -2.14 -5.39 -1.90
N GLY A 79 -3.40 -5.04 -1.61
CA GLY A 79 -3.74 -4.01 -0.65
C GLY A 79 -4.27 -4.61 0.66
N GLY A 80 -5.43 -4.14 1.11
CA GLY A 80 -6.00 -4.57 2.40
C GLY A 80 -5.29 -3.96 3.60
N TYR A 81 -4.92 -2.68 3.51
CA TYR A 81 -4.46 -1.95 4.70
C TYR A 81 -5.62 -1.81 5.68
N SER A 82 -5.31 -1.83 6.98
CA SER A 82 -6.34 -1.60 7.97
C SER A 82 -7.03 -0.25 7.74
N VAL A 83 -8.33 -0.21 8.00
CA VAL A 83 -9.13 1.02 8.05
C VAL A 83 -8.42 2.10 8.87
N LEU A 84 -7.82 1.70 10.00
CA LEU A 84 -7.11 2.62 10.89
C LEU A 84 -5.87 3.24 10.23
N CYS A 85 -5.12 2.46 9.43
CA CYS A 85 -3.99 2.96 8.65
C CYS A 85 -4.47 3.99 7.61
N SER A 86 -5.60 3.73 6.95
CA SER A 86 -6.18 4.66 5.97
C SER A 86 -6.59 5.99 6.64
N MET A 87 -7.22 5.93 7.82
CA MET A 87 -7.52 7.13 8.62
C MET A 87 -6.26 7.88 9.04
N GLY A 88 -5.22 7.15 9.44
CA GLY A 88 -3.92 7.72 9.81
C GLY A 88 -3.27 8.45 8.65
N ALA A 89 -3.23 7.85 7.47
CA ALA A 89 -2.69 8.47 6.26
C ALA A 89 -3.42 9.76 5.90
N ILE A 90 -4.75 9.78 5.94
CA ILE A 90 -5.54 11.00 5.68
C ILE A 90 -5.20 12.08 6.72
N TYR A 91 -5.09 11.70 7.99
CA TYR A 91 -4.73 12.63 9.07
C TYR A 91 -3.35 13.27 8.85
N THR A 92 -2.34 12.48 8.47
CA THR A 92 -0.98 12.98 8.21
C THR A 92 -0.92 13.81 6.93
N LEU A 93 -1.60 13.39 5.85
CA LEU A 93 -1.64 14.09 4.56
C LEU A 93 -2.26 15.49 4.70
N ARG A 94 -3.32 15.64 5.51
CA ARG A 94 -3.88 16.96 5.84
C ARG A 94 -2.90 17.89 6.56
N ARG A 95 -1.87 17.32 7.18
CA ARG A 95 -0.80 18.02 7.89
C ARG A 95 0.52 17.83 7.16
N PHE A 96 0.51 18.01 5.83
CA PHE A 96 1.67 17.75 4.98
C PHE A 96 2.96 18.37 5.51
N LYS A 97 2.90 19.65 5.91
CA LYS A 97 4.04 20.41 6.45
C LYS A 97 4.59 19.86 7.77
N THR A 98 3.79 19.14 8.56
CA THR A 98 4.21 18.54 9.83
C THR A 98 4.93 17.20 9.61
N TYR A 99 4.54 16.44 8.58
CA TYR A 99 5.13 15.13 8.27
C TYR A 99 5.60 15.05 6.81
N PRO A 100 6.50 15.94 6.35
CA PRO A 100 6.81 16.10 4.93
C PRO A 100 7.43 14.85 4.32
N VAL A 101 8.32 14.17 5.03
CA VAL A 101 8.98 12.94 4.53
C VAL A 101 7.97 11.81 4.38
N LEU A 102 7.22 11.49 5.44
CA LEU A 102 6.22 10.43 5.42
C LEU A 102 5.17 10.69 4.34
N ASN A 103 4.63 11.90 4.27
CA ASN A 103 3.61 12.23 3.29
C ASN A 103 4.14 12.28 1.86
N SER A 104 5.40 12.66 1.65
CA SER A 104 6.04 12.56 0.33
C SER A 104 6.12 11.09 -0.12
N ILE A 105 6.51 10.18 0.77
CA ILE A 105 6.52 8.74 0.48
C ILE A 105 5.11 8.25 0.13
N LEU A 106 4.09 8.66 0.90
CA LEU A 106 2.70 8.28 0.65
C LEU A 106 2.21 8.77 -0.72
N VAL A 107 2.48 10.03 -1.05
CA VAL A 107 2.06 10.64 -2.32
C VAL A 107 2.83 10.04 -3.50
N ILE A 108 4.15 9.85 -3.39
CA ILE A 108 4.96 9.21 -4.43
C ILE A 108 4.49 7.77 -4.67
N GLY A 109 4.26 6.99 -3.61
CA GLY A 109 3.71 5.65 -3.74
C GLY A 109 2.33 5.65 -4.39
N ALA A 110 1.43 6.56 -4.01
CA ALA A 110 0.14 6.69 -4.67
C ALA A 110 0.26 7.04 -6.16
N MET A 111 1.18 7.93 -6.54
CA MET A 111 1.43 8.27 -7.96
C MET A 111 2.02 7.08 -8.74
N MET A 112 2.94 6.31 -8.13
CA MET A 112 3.50 5.11 -8.74
C MET A 112 2.43 4.04 -8.98
N LEU A 113 1.46 3.90 -8.06
CA LEU A 113 0.33 2.98 -8.21
C LEU A 113 -0.57 3.33 -9.41
N LEU A 114 -0.64 4.59 -9.83
CA LEU A 114 -1.47 5.00 -10.96
C LEU A 114 -0.85 4.67 -12.33
N SER A 115 0.43 4.25 -12.34
CA SER A 115 1.22 4.10 -13.56
C SER A 115 1.70 2.66 -13.79
N PRO A 116 1.31 2.03 -14.91
CA PRO A 116 1.83 0.70 -15.28
C PRO A 116 3.33 0.72 -15.57
N VAL A 117 3.87 1.86 -16.03
CA VAL A 117 5.31 2.05 -16.27
C VAL A 117 6.10 1.89 -14.97
N PHE A 118 5.67 2.53 -13.89
CA PHE A 118 6.34 2.38 -12.59
C PHE A 118 6.21 0.97 -12.04
N ALA A 119 5.04 0.33 -12.19
CA ALA A 119 4.87 -1.06 -11.78
C ALA A 119 5.75 -2.03 -12.58
N ALA A 120 5.97 -1.77 -13.88
CA ALA A 120 6.87 -2.55 -14.70
C ALA A 120 8.34 -2.36 -14.29
N ILE A 121 8.76 -1.11 -14.03
CA ILE A 121 10.11 -0.80 -13.52
C ILE A 121 10.38 -1.55 -12.21
N MET A 122 9.44 -1.46 -11.26
CA MET A 122 9.53 -2.15 -9.97
C MET A 122 9.44 -3.68 -10.10
N ASN A 123 8.98 -4.18 -11.25
CA ASN A 123 8.93 -5.60 -11.60
C ASN A 123 10.01 -5.99 -12.63
N GLY A 124 11.19 -5.38 -12.56
CA GLY A 124 12.35 -5.75 -13.37
C GLY A 124 12.21 -5.38 -14.85
N ALA A 125 11.54 -4.25 -15.14
CA ALA A 125 11.23 -3.75 -16.49
C ALA A 125 10.46 -4.75 -17.38
N SER A 126 9.60 -5.57 -16.77
CA SER A 126 8.81 -6.59 -17.45
C SER A 126 7.32 -6.23 -17.49
N SER A 127 6.43 -7.19 -17.23
CA SER A 127 5.00 -6.93 -17.11
C SER A 127 4.69 -6.10 -15.86
N PRO A 128 3.61 -5.29 -15.86
CA PRO A 128 3.29 -4.43 -14.73
C PRO A 128 2.80 -5.27 -13.55
N SER A 129 3.42 -5.07 -12.38
CA SER A 129 3.09 -5.77 -11.14
C SER A 129 3.30 -4.87 -9.93
N ASN A 130 2.26 -4.71 -9.10
CA ASN A 130 2.28 -3.84 -7.93
C ASN A 130 2.74 -4.55 -6.65
N ARG A 131 3.52 -5.64 -6.76
CA ARG A 131 4.08 -6.35 -5.59
C ARG A 131 4.95 -5.46 -4.71
N TRP A 132 5.51 -4.40 -5.26
CA TRP A 132 6.29 -3.43 -4.50
C TRP A 132 5.48 -2.73 -3.39
N THR A 133 4.14 -2.78 -3.41
CA THR A 133 3.29 -2.24 -2.32
C THR A 133 3.54 -2.88 -0.97
N PHE A 134 4.20 -4.04 -0.90
CA PHE A 134 4.71 -4.58 0.36
C PHE A 134 5.66 -3.61 1.07
N MET A 135 6.48 -2.85 0.32
CA MET A 135 7.34 -1.81 0.89
C MET A 135 6.54 -0.63 1.45
N PHE A 136 5.33 -0.40 0.93
CA PHE A 136 4.42 0.67 1.35
C PHE A 136 3.73 0.38 2.70
N THR A 137 3.81 -0.86 3.20
CA THR A 137 3.22 -1.29 4.48
C THR A 137 3.80 -0.55 5.68
N LEU A 138 5.12 -0.34 5.72
CA LEU A 138 5.78 0.33 6.83
C LEU A 138 5.40 1.82 6.92
N PRO A 139 5.49 2.63 5.85
CA PRO A 139 4.96 4.00 5.85
C PRO A 139 3.51 4.07 6.32
N MET A 140 2.64 3.17 5.82
CA MET A 140 1.24 3.13 6.25
C MET A 140 1.09 2.80 7.74
N ALA A 141 1.85 1.83 8.26
CA ALA A 141 1.80 1.45 9.67
C ALA A 141 2.24 2.61 10.60
N LEU A 142 3.24 3.42 10.18
CA LEU A 142 3.71 4.58 10.95
C LEU A 142 2.64 5.67 11.12
N THR A 143 1.63 5.72 10.23
CA THR A 143 0.54 6.69 10.37
C THR A 143 -0.36 6.42 11.57
N VAL A 144 -0.46 5.17 12.02
CA VAL A 144 -1.33 4.74 13.13
C VAL A 144 -0.91 5.34 14.46
N PRO A 145 0.34 5.17 14.96
CA PRO A 145 0.75 5.80 16.22
C PRO A 145 0.68 7.32 16.16
N ILE A 146 0.91 7.93 14.98
CA ILE A 146 0.76 9.38 14.79
C ILE A 146 -0.70 9.81 15.00
N LEU A 147 -1.66 9.09 14.42
CA LEU A 147 -3.09 9.34 14.61
C LEU A 147 -3.47 9.16 16.08
N LEU A 148 -3.13 8.02 16.68
CA LEU A 148 -3.52 7.67 18.05
C LEU A 148 -2.97 8.67 19.08
N ASN A 149 -1.72 9.11 18.93
CA ASN A 149 -1.11 10.12 19.80
C ASN A 149 -1.73 11.51 19.66
N ASN A 150 -2.45 11.77 18.56
CA ASN A 150 -3.02 13.09 18.29
C ASN A 150 -4.55 13.08 18.18
N LEU A 151 -5.24 12.04 18.65
CA LEU A 151 -6.71 11.95 18.63
C LEU A 151 -7.38 13.20 19.20
N LYS A 152 -6.90 13.71 20.34
CA LYS A 152 -7.43 14.92 20.99
C LYS A 152 -7.34 16.17 20.10
N LYS A 153 -6.32 16.24 19.24
CA LYS A 153 -6.04 17.36 18.33
C LYS A 153 -6.74 17.24 16.98
N MET A 154 -7.45 16.14 16.74
CA MET A 154 -8.25 16.00 15.52
C MET A 154 -9.37 17.05 15.49
N THR A 155 -9.66 17.55 14.30
CA THR A 155 -10.69 18.54 14.02
C THR A 155 -11.85 17.87 13.31
N ASN A 156 -13.06 18.45 13.35
CA ASN A 156 -14.21 17.92 12.58
C ASN A 156 -13.91 17.84 11.08
N ARG A 157 -13.05 18.74 10.58
CA ARG A 157 -12.58 18.71 9.19
C ARG A 157 -11.78 17.43 8.88
N ASP A 158 -11.04 16.87 9.84
CA ASP A 158 -10.36 15.58 9.63
C ASP A 158 -11.37 14.47 9.34
N PHE A 159 -12.49 14.46 10.08
CA PHE A 159 -13.55 13.49 9.88
C PHE A 159 -14.26 13.66 8.53
N TYR A 160 -14.48 14.88 8.04
CA TYR A 160 -15.05 15.09 6.70
C TYR A 160 -14.17 14.51 5.59
N TRP A 161 -12.84 14.68 5.68
CA TRP A 161 -11.92 14.06 4.71
C TRP A 161 -11.91 12.54 4.80
N ILE A 162 -11.95 12.00 6.03
CA ILE A 162 -12.04 10.55 6.25
C ILE A 162 -13.35 9.98 5.68
N ILE A 163 -14.48 10.63 5.94
CA ILE A 163 -15.79 10.26 5.40
C ILE A 163 -15.79 10.32 3.87
N GLY A 164 -15.24 11.39 3.30
CA GLY A 164 -15.12 11.53 1.84
C GLY A 164 -14.32 10.40 1.20
N PHE A 165 -13.17 10.06 1.79
CA PHE A 165 -12.36 8.93 1.33
C PHE A 165 -13.11 7.60 1.43
N PHE A 166 -13.71 7.30 2.59
CA PHE A 166 -14.45 6.04 2.75
C PHE A 166 -15.69 5.98 1.86
N GLY A 167 -16.36 7.10 1.59
CA GLY A 167 -17.44 7.17 0.60
C GLY A 167 -16.98 6.72 -0.78
N VAL A 168 -15.84 7.25 -1.26
CA VAL A 168 -15.23 6.82 -2.53
C VAL A 168 -14.81 5.34 -2.47
N ALA A 169 -14.19 4.92 -1.37
CA ALA A 169 -13.76 3.53 -1.18
C ALA A 169 -14.94 2.55 -1.16
N PHE A 170 -16.09 2.92 -0.62
CA PHE A 170 -17.29 2.08 -0.62
C PHE A 170 -17.99 2.03 -1.97
N LEU A 171 -17.99 3.13 -2.74
CA LEU A 171 -18.47 3.10 -4.13
C LEU A 171 -17.58 2.20 -4.99
N SER A 172 -16.27 2.33 -4.82
CA SER A 172 -15.27 1.44 -5.42
C SER A 172 -15.50 -0.02 -5.02
N LEU A 173 -15.79 -0.27 -3.74
CA LEU A 173 -16.04 -1.61 -3.21
C LEU A 173 -17.32 -2.20 -3.80
N PHE A 174 -18.35 -1.38 -3.97
CA PHE A 174 -19.62 -1.78 -4.54
C PHE A 174 -19.45 -2.20 -6.01
N TYR A 175 -18.65 -1.45 -6.77
CA TYR A 175 -18.25 -1.83 -8.12
C TYR A 175 -17.43 -3.14 -8.13
N ALA A 176 -16.39 -3.24 -7.28
CA ALA A 176 -15.50 -4.39 -7.21
C ALA A 176 -16.21 -5.72 -6.89
N PHE A 177 -17.30 -5.66 -6.12
CA PHE A 177 -18.15 -6.81 -5.80
C PHE A 177 -19.36 -6.96 -6.76
N ASN A 178 -19.30 -6.39 -7.96
CA ASN A 178 -20.36 -6.48 -8.97
C ASN A 178 -21.75 -6.10 -8.43
N PHE A 179 -21.82 -5.03 -7.65
CA PHE A 179 -23.05 -4.52 -7.04
C PHE A 179 -23.74 -5.51 -6.07
N ASN A 180 -22.98 -6.48 -5.55
CA ASN A 180 -23.47 -7.48 -4.60
C ASN A 180 -23.18 -7.08 -3.15
N PHE A 181 -24.23 -7.00 -2.33
CA PHE A 181 -24.15 -6.74 -0.88
C PHE A 181 -23.83 -7.99 -0.06
N GLY A 182 -22.84 -8.76 -0.49
CA GLY A 182 -22.40 -9.96 0.22
C GLY A 182 -21.78 -9.68 1.59
N SER A 183 -21.55 -10.73 2.37
CA SER A 183 -20.98 -10.65 3.72
C SER A 183 -19.63 -9.93 3.78
N LYS A 184 -18.79 -10.06 2.73
CA LYS A 184 -17.49 -9.38 2.63
C LYS A 184 -17.62 -7.85 2.49
N TYR A 185 -18.57 -7.37 1.67
CA TYR A 185 -18.87 -5.94 1.54
C TYR A 185 -19.40 -5.37 2.86
N ALA A 186 -20.43 -6.03 3.41
CA ALA A 186 -21.11 -5.56 4.62
C ALA A 186 -20.18 -5.52 5.85
N SER A 187 -19.34 -6.54 6.04
CA SER A 187 -18.36 -6.58 7.14
C SER A 187 -17.35 -5.43 7.04
N MET A 188 -16.84 -5.14 5.84
CA MET A 188 -15.87 -4.08 5.65
C MET A 188 -16.48 -2.69 5.89
N LEU A 189 -17.72 -2.47 5.42
CA LEU A 189 -18.48 -1.25 5.67
C LEU A 189 -18.75 -1.06 7.17
N PHE A 190 -19.19 -2.12 7.85
CA PHE A 190 -19.44 -2.10 9.29
C PHE A 190 -18.16 -1.77 10.08
N ILE A 191 -17.05 -2.44 9.78
CA ILE A 191 -15.77 -2.19 10.45
C ILE A 191 -15.32 -0.74 10.25
N ALA A 192 -15.40 -0.23 9.02
CA ALA A 192 -14.97 1.13 8.72
C ALA A 192 -15.84 2.19 9.40
N PHE A 193 -17.16 1.98 9.43
CA PHE A 193 -18.09 2.84 10.16
C PHE A 193 -17.86 2.78 11.68
N ALA A 194 -17.75 1.57 12.24
CA ALA A 194 -17.49 1.39 13.67
C ALA A 194 -16.16 2.01 14.11
N MET A 195 -15.10 1.86 13.30
CA MET A 195 -13.79 2.48 13.54
C MET A 195 -13.90 4.00 13.52
N LEU A 196 -14.66 4.58 12.57
CA LEU A 196 -14.86 6.03 12.48
C LEU A 196 -15.53 6.58 13.74
N VAL A 197 -16.60 5.91 14.18
CA VAL A 197 -17.34 6.28 15.41
C VAL A 197 -16.43 6.14 16.63
N LEU A 198 -15.67 5.05 16.74
CA LEU A 198 -14.74 4.84 17.86
C LEU A 198 -13.65 5.91 17.90
N VAL A 199 -13.03 6.24 16.77
CA VAL A 199 -12.03 7.32 16.69
C VAL A 199 -12.64 8.66 17.11
N TYR A 200 -13.86 8.96 16.65
CA TYR A 200 -14.58 10.19 17.00
C TYR A 200 -14.88 10.29 18.50
N VAL A 201 -15.38 9.21 19.12
CA VAL A 201 -15.70 9.19 20.55
C VAL A 201 -14.43 9.20 21.42
N THR A 202 -13.43 8.40 21.03
CA THR A 202 -12.17 8.23 21.79
C THR A 202 -11.35 9.51 21.85
N ARG A 203 -11.55 10.44 20.91
CA ARG A 203 -11.01 11.81 21.00
C ARG A 203 -11.28 12.48 22.34
N THR A 204 -12.44 12.20 22.96
CA THR A 204 -12.82 12.76 24.27
C THR A 204 -12.68 11.76 25.42
N ARG A 205 -12.79 10.45 25.14
CA ARG A 205 -12.76 9.38 26.15
C ARG A 205 -11.56 8.44 25.95
N PRO A 206 -10.49 8.55 26.76
CA PRO A 206 -9.24 7.79 26.51
C PRO A 206 -9.38 6.28 26.63
N LYS A 207 -10.36 5.78 27.42
CA LYS A 207 -10.64 4.34 27.55
C LYS A 207 -11.05 3.67 26.23
N GLY A 208 -11.52 4.44 25.24
CA GLY A 208 -11.88 3.92 23.92
C GLY A 208 -10.69 3.44 23.07
N LEU A 209 -9.44 3.75 23.46
CA LEU A 209 -8.24 3.30 22.76
C LEU A 209 -8.15 1.77 22.67
N TYR A 210 -8.49 1.04 23.75
CA TYR A 210 -8.47 -0.42 23.75
C TYR A 210 -9.46 -1.01 22.73
N LEU A 211 -10.62 -0.37 22.56
CA LEU A 211 -11.62 -0.79 21.58
C LEU A 211 -11.16 -0.52 20.15
N ILE A 212 -10.45 0.59 19.91
CA ILE A 212 -9.84 0.86 18.59
C ILE A 212 -8.83 -0.23 18.25
N VAL A 213 -7.96 -0.62 19.19
CA VAL A 213 -6.97 -1.67 18.98
C VAL A 213 -7.65 -3.02 18.71
N LEU A 214 -8.65 -3.39 19.51
CA LEU A 214 -9.41 -4.64 19.32
C LEU A 214 -10.08 -4.67 17.95
N LEU A 215 -10.74 -3.58 17.54
CA LEU A 215 -11.38 -3.50 16.23
C LEU A 215 -10.35 -3.52 15.09
N ALA A 216 -9.17 -2.93 15.27
CA ALA A 216 -8.09 -3.00 14.29
C ALA A 216 -7.58 -4.44 14.11
N MET A 217 -7.47 -5.21 15.21
CA MET A 217 -7.14 -6.63 15.15
C MET A 217 -8.22 -7.44 14.42
N PHE A 218 -9.50 -7.18 14.74
CA PHE A 218 -10.62 -7.81 14.04
C PHE A 218 -10.63 -7.47 12.54
N ASN A 219 -10.34 -6.21 12.19
CA ASN A 219 -10.18 -5.79 10.80
C ASN A 219 -9.05 -6.56 10.09
N ALA A 220 -7.89 -6.71 10.71
CA ALA A 220 -6.79 -7.49 10.13
C ALA A 220 -7.18 -8.96 9.89
N LEU A 221 -7.91 -9.58 10.84
CA LEU A 221 -8.40 -10.96 10.68
C LEU A 221 -9.38 -11.10 9.52
N THR A 222 -10.32 -10.17 9.38
CA THR A 222 -11.30 -10.20 8.27
C THR A 222 -10.62 -10.05 6.90
N VAL A 223 -9.67 -9.11 6.77
CA VAL A 223 -8.88 -8.96 5.54
C VAL A 223 -8.04 -10.21 5.25
N MET A 224 -7.45 -10.82 6.28
CA MET A 224 -6.67 -12.06 6.13
C MET A 224 -7.55 -13.24 5.69
N GLN A 225 -8.76 -13.38 6.23
CA GLN A 225 -9.71 -14.42 5.83
C GLN A 225 -10.13 -14.27 4.37
N GLN A 226 -10.33 -13.05 3.88
CA GLN A 226 -10.69 -12.78 2.48
C GLN A 226 -9.66 -13.33 1.49
N ASN A 227 -8.37 -13.40 1.89
CA ASN A 227 -7.28 -13.93 1.07
C ASN A 227 -7.20 -15.46 1.02
N ARG A 228 -7.85 -16.16 1.95
CA ARG A 228 -7.73 -17.62 2.12
C ARG A 228 -9.04 -18.38 1.93
N THR A 229 -10.11 -17.71 1.49
CA THR A 229 -11.44 -18.34 1.43
C THR A 229 -11.52 -19.55 0.49
N ILE A 230 -10.60 -19.65 -0.46
CA ILE A 230 -10.57 -20.73 -1.46
C ILE A 230 -9.53 -21.80 -1.13
N ASP A 231 -8.54 -21.49 -0.27
CA ASP A 231 -7.38 -22.35 -0.02
C ASP A 231 -7.76 -23.69 0.65
N LEU A 232 -8.81 -23.67 1.47
CA LEU A 232 -9.29 -24.82 2.25
C LEU A 232 -10.49 -25.55 1.62
N ASP A 233 -11.07 -25.03 0.52
CA ASP A 233 -12.14 -25.71 -0.20
C ASP A 233 -11.53 -26.66 -1.23
N PRO A 234 -11.51 -27.98 -1.01
CA PRO A 234 -10.86 -28.93 -1.93
C PRO A 234 -11.47 -28.94 -3.35
N ASN A 235 -12.66 -28.37 -3.56
CA ASN A 235 -13.29 -28.28 -4.88
C ASN A 235 -12.96 -26.98 -5.63
N GLN A 236 -12.49 -25.95 -4.92
CA GLN A 236 -12.17 -24.63 -5.48
C GLN A 236 -10.70 -24.23 -5.27
N SER A 237 -9.98 -24.94 -4.41
CA SER A 237 -8.60 -24.65 -4.02
C SER A 237 -7.62 -25.00 -5.14
N ASN A 238 -6.76 -24.03 -5.45
CA ASN A 238 -5.59 -24.25 -6.31
C ASN A 238 -4.44 -24.96 -5.57
N LEU A 239 -4.51 -25.09 -4.25
CA LEU A 239 -3.47 -25.69 -3.40
C LEU A 239 -3.72 -27.19 -3.16
N LEU A 240 -4.99 -27.62 -3.19
CA LEU A 240 -5.42 -29.00 -2.99
C LEU A 240 -6.31 -29.45 -4.17
N PRO A 241 -5.74 -29.66 -5.38
CA PRO A 241 -6.54 -30.06 -6.51
C PRO A 241 -7.09 -31.48 -6.29
N THR A 242 -8.40 -31.59 -6.06
CA THR A 242 -9.14 -32.87 -6.08
C THR A 242 -9.40 -33.38 -7.49
N LYS A 243 -8.96 -32.67 -8.54
CA LYS A 243 -8.90 -33.22 -9.90
C LYS A 243 -7.93 -34.39 -9.89
N LYS A 244 -8.47 -35.57 -9.58
CA LYS A 244 -7.85 -36.88 -9.76
C LYS A 244 -7.03 -36.82 -11.04
N LEU A 245 -5.74 -37.05 -10.89
CA LEU A 245 -4.88 -37.55 -11.96
C LEU A 245 -5.57 -38.84 -12.47
N LYS A 246 -6.44 -38.70 -13.46
CA LYS A 246 -6.86 -39.84 -14.27
C LYS A 246 -5.65 -40.17 -15.12
N ASN A 247 -4.89 -41.16 -14.66
CA ASN A 247 -3.95 -41.89 -15.50
C ASN A 247 -4.71 -42.57 -16.65
#